data_AF-A0A6H1Z8S4-F1
#
_entry.id   AF-A0A6H1Z8S4-F1
#
_cell.length_a   1.000
_cell.length_b   1.000
_cell.length_c   1.000
_cell.angle_alpha   90.00
_cell.angle_beta   90.00
_cell.angle_gamma   90.00
#
_symmetry.space_group_name_H-M   'P 1'
#
loop_
_entity.id
_entity.type
_entity.pdbx_description
1 polymer ?
#
loop_
_entity_poly.entity_id
_entity_poly.type
_entity_poly.pdbx_seq_one_letter_code
_entity_poly.pdbx_strand_id
1 'polypeptide(L)'
;MAFTKTPRTLEFDNQVLTLSQWSEALGIPLITIRKRLARELPTSEVLQVKQDPPQDPNRSILVTHNGVSCPIRQHAMQAGLDPDMVFLRLQRGADLTEALSRPTRDYNRKLSYAGQDLTISQWAHRLGISASCIYQRISSGKTIPEALKEEG
;
A
#
# COMPACT_ATOMS: atom_id res chain seq x y z
N MET A 1 -31.63 9.94 -20.51
CA MET A 1 -30.89 9.01 -19.64
C MET A 1 -31.83 8.54 -18.54
N ALA A 2 -32.21 7.26 -18.53
CA ALA A 2 -33.15 6.71 -17.56
C ALA A 2 -32.41 6.39 -16.26
N PHE A 3 -32.80 7.01 -15.15
CA PHE A 3 -32.36 6.58 -13.82
C PHE A 3 -33.10 5.29 -13.50
N THR A 4 -32.46 4.14 -13.73
CA THR A 4 -33.04 2.83 -13.39
C THR A 4 -33.16 2.76 -11.86
N LYS A 5 -34.40 2.71 -11.38
CA LYS A 5 -34.71 2.54 -9.96
C LYS A 5 -34.05 1.24 -9.50
N THR A 6 -33.07 1.33 -8.60
CA THR A 6 -32.34 0.16 -8.12
C THR A 6 -33.33 -0.87 -7.58
N PRO A 7 -33.28 -2.12 -8.05
CA PRO A 7 -34.23 -3.15 -7.62
C PRO A 7 -34.06 -3.43 -6.13
N ARG A 8 -35.19 -3.58 -5.42
CA ARG A 8 -35.19 -3.82 -3.97
C ARG A 8 -34.83 -5.26 -3.62
N THR A 9 -35.05 -6.18 -4.55
CA THR A 9 -34.82 -7.62 -4.47
C THR A 9 -34.06 -8.11 -5.70
N LEU A 10 -33.29 -9.17 -5.53
CA LEU A 10 -32.45 -9.75 -6.57
C LEU A 10 -32.57 -11.28 -6.53
N GLU A 11 -32.76 -11.89 -7.70
CA GLU A 11 -32.86 -13.34 -7.86
C GLU A 11 -31.51 -13.94 -8.25
N PHE A 12 -31.04 -14.91 -7.49
CA PHE A 12 -29.79 -15.63 -7.77
C PHE A 12 -29.84 -17.01 -7.12
N ASP A 13 -29.37 -18.03 -7.84
CA ASP A 13 -29.31 -19.42 -7.37
C ASP A 13 -30.67 -19.93 -6.82
N ASN A 14 -31.76 -19.69 -7.57
CA ASN A 14 -33.14 -20.01 -7.20
C ASN A 14 -33.63 -19.36 -5.88
N GLN A 15 -32.94 -18.34 -5.38
CA GLN A 15 -33.36 -17.56 -4.23
C GLN A 15 -33.66 -16.12 -4.63
N VAL A 16 -34.73 -15.56 -4.08
CA VAL A 16 -35.10 -14.15 -4.26
C VAL A 16 -34.97 -13.46 -2.91
N LEU A 17 -33.91 -12.69 -2.72
CA LEU A 17 -33.64 -11.96 -1.47
C LEU A 17 -33.57 -10.46 -1.71
N THR A 18 -33.75 -9.67 -0.65
CA THR A 18 -33.49 -8.23 -0.68
C THR A 18 -31.98 -7.95 -0.78
N LEU A 19 -31.61 -6.75 -1.25
CA LEU A 19 -30.20 -6.37 -1.30
C LEU A 19 -29.52 -6.41 0.09
N SER A 20 -30.25 -6.08 1.15
CA SER A 20 -29.75 -6.16 2.53
C SER A 20 -29.52 -7.59 2.98
N GLN A 21 -30.45 -8.50 2.64
CA GLN A 21 -30.28 -9.93 2.94
C GLN A 21 -29.13 -10.55 2.15
N TRP A 22 -28.96 -10.20 0.87
CA TRP A 22 -27.77 -10.60 0.10
C TRP A 22 -26.48 -10.00 0.69
N SER A 23 -26.52 -8.76 1.17
CA SER A 23 -25.38 -8.10 1.82
C SER A 23 -24.93 -8.85 3.08
N GLU A 24 -25.90 -9.28 3.89
CA GLU A 24 -25.67 -10.05 5.12
C GLU A 24 -25.24 -11.48 4.82
N ALA A 25 -25.94 -12.19 3.93
CA ALA A 25 -25.68 -13.59 3.59
C ALA A 25 -24.31 -13.79 2.92
N LEU A 26 -23.87 -12.84 2.10
CA LEU A 26 -22.64 -12.94 1.32
C LEU A 26 -21.49 -12.09 1.91
N GLY A 27 -21.75 -11.30 2.94
CA GLY A 27 -20.77 -10.37 3.52
C GLY A 27 -20.32 -9.25 2.57
N ILE A 28 -21.09 -8.95 1.52
CA ILE A 28 -20.78 -7.90 0.55
C ILE A 28 -21.45 -6.60 1.02
N PRO A 29 -20.72 -5.48 1.19
CA PRO A 29 -21.34 -4.21 1.58
C PRO A 29 -22.45 -3.78 0.62
N LEU A 30 -23.59 -3.34 1.17
CA LEU A 30 -24.76 -2.90 0.39
C LEU A 30 -24.42 -1.81 -0.66
N ILE A 31 -23.47 -0.93 -0.32
CA ILE A 31 -22.96 0.11 -1.22
C ILE A 31 -22.27 -0.50 -2.46
N THR A 32 -21.57 -1.61 -2.30
CA THR A 32 -20.88 -2.34 -3.38
C THR A 32 -21.90 -2.99 -4.31
N ILE A 33 -22.93 -3.65 -3.75
CA ILE A 33 -24.02 -4.26 -4.53
C ILE A 33 -24.74 -3.19 -5.38
N ARG A 34 -25.08 -2.04 -4.77
CA ARG A 34 -25.72 -0.92 -5.49
C ARG A 34 -24.84 -0.36 -6.61
N LYS A 35 -23.54 -0.17 -6.36
CA LYS A 35 -22.58 0.31 -7.36
C LYS A 35 -22.43 -0.65 -8.54
N ARG A 36 -22.46 -1.96 -8.28
CA ARG A 36 -22.40 -3.01 -9.31
C ARG A 36 -23.67 -3.02 -10.16
N LEU A 37 -24.85 -2.88 -9.55
CA LEU A 37 -26.12 -2.74 -10.27
C LEU A 37 -26.18 -1.47 -11.12
N ALA A 38 -25.66 -0.35 -10.61
CA ALA A 38 -25.58 0.91 -11.36
C ALA A 38 -24.62 0.84 -12.57
N ARG A 39 -23.75 -0.17 -12.62
CA ARG A 39 -22.88 -0.50 -13.75
C ARG A 39 -23.49 -1.54 -14.70
N GLU A 40 -24.75 -1.91 -14.47
CA GLU A 40 -25.49 -2.88 -15.30
C GLU A 40 -24.79 -4.25 -15.39
N LEU A 41 -24.06 -4.63 -14.34
CA LEU A 41 -23.40 -5.93 -14.26
C LEU A 41 -24.45 -7.05 -14.11
N PRO A 42 -24.18 -8.25 -14.65
CA PRO A 42 -25.06 -9.40 -14.47
C PRO A 42 -25.16 -9.78 -12.99
N THR A 43 -26.29 -10.36 -12.59
CA THR A 43 -26.59 -10.71 -11.19
C THR A 43 -25.51 -11.58 -10.54
N SER A 44 -24.92 -12.51 -11.31
CA SER A 44 -23.80 -13.34 -10.87
C SER A 44 -22.56 -12.54 -10.48
N GLU A 45 -22.27 -11.44 -11.17
CA GLU A 45 -21.14 -10.55 -10.87
C GLU A 45 -21.49 -9.53 -9.76
N VAL A 46 -22.74 -9.09 -9.71
CA VAL A 46 -23.26 -8.24 -8.63
C VAL A 46 -23.11 -8.91 -7.27
N LEU A 47 -23.51 -10.18 -7.19
CA LEU A 47 -23.48 -11.01 -5.99
C LEU A 47 -22.19 -11.83 -5.86
N GLN A 48 -21.24 -11.64 -6.75
CA GLN A 48 -19.92 -12.24 -6.59
C GLN A 48 -19.31 -11.70 -5.30
N VAL A 49 -19.18 -12.57 -4.29
CA VAL A 49 -18.32 -12.30 -3.15
C VAL A 49 -16.95 -12.04 -3.76
N LYS A 50 -16.47 -10.81 -3.62
CA LYS A 50 -15.05 -10.58 -3.74
C LYS A 50 -14.47 -11.41 -2.58
N GLN A 51 -14.14 -12.68 -2.81
CA GLN A 51 -12.81 -13.11 -2.37
C GLN A 51 -11.95 -12.02 -2.97
N ASP A 52 -11.35 -11.12 -2.19
CA ASP A 52 -10.38 -10.22 -2.82
C ASP A 52 -9.37 -11.16 -3.46
N PRO A 53 -9.42 -11.37 -4.80
CA PRO A 53 -8.41 -12.21 -5.39
C PRO A 53 -7.18 -11.32 -5.30
N PRO A 54 -6.00 -11.87 -5.01
CA PRO A 54 -4.80 -11.21 -5.46
C PRO A 54 -4.92 -11.01 -6.98
N GLN A 55 -5.37 -9.83 -7.41
CA GLN A 55 -5.33 -9.43 -8.83
C GLN A 55 -3.89 -9.33 -9.33
N ASP A 56 -2.95 -9.32 -8.39
CA ASP A 56 -1.54 -9.47 -8.66
C ASP A 56 -1.15 -10.95 -8.49
N PRO A 57 -0.82 -11.69 -9.58
CA PRO A 57 -0.32 -13.05 -9.46
C PRO A 57 0.89 -13.16 -8.52
N ASN A 58 1.63 -12.08 -8.25
CA ASN A 58 2.73 -12.05 -7.27
C ASN A 58 2.29 -12.10 -5.81
N ARG A 59 1.02 -11.78 -5.49
CA ARG A 59 0.49 -11.90 -4.11
C ARG A 59 0.19 -13.33 -3.69
N SER A 60 0.12 -14.28 -4.63
CA SER A 60 -0.04 -15.72 -4.35
C SER A 60 1.26 -16.51 -4.46
N ILE A 61 2.32 -15.93 -5.03
CA ILE A 61 3.61 -16.62 -5.15
C ILE A 61 4.22 -16.75 -3.76
N LEU A 62 4.31 -17.97 -3.28
CA LEU A 62 5.05 -18.31 -2.07
C LEU A 62 6.54 -18.20 -2.37
N VAL A 63 7.24 -17.39 -1.57
CA VAL A 63 8.69 -17.28 -1.64
C VAL A 63 9.27 -17.79 -0.33
N THR A 64 10.23 -18.68 -0.43
CA THR A 64 10.96 -19.17 0.74
C THR A 64 12.10 -18.20 1.07
N HIS A 65 12.07 -17.63 2.27
CA HIS A 65 13.17 -16.82 2.82
C HIS A 65 13.37 -17.21 4.28
N ASN A 66 14.63 -17.44 4.66
CA ASN A 66 15.00 -17.87 6.02
C ASN A 66 14.21 -19.08 6.55
N GLY A 67 13.89 -20.05 5.68
CA GLY A 67 13.13 -21.26 6.03
C GLY A 67 11.61 -21.06 6.16
N VAL A 68 11.11 -19.85 5.89
CA VAL A 68 9.67 -19.55 5.91
C VAL A 68 9.17 -19.36 4.47
N SER A 69 8.21 -20.18 4.05
CA SER A 69 7.53 -20.07 2.76
C SER A 69 6.21 -19.32 2.93
N CYS A 70 6.18 -18.05 2.57
CA CYS A 70 4.96 -17.24 2.58
C CYS A 70 4.99 -16.23 1.42
N PRO A 71 3.86 -15.56 1.10
CA PRO A 71 3.83 -14.58 0.04
C PRO A 71 4.77 -13.40 0.30
N ILE A 72 5.24 -12.72 -0.76
CA ILE A 72 6.09 -11.51 -0.66
C ILE A 72 5.47 -10.46 0.27
N ARG A 73 4.13 -10.30 0.21
CA ARG A 73 3.40 -9.39 1.12
C ARG A 73 3.58 -9.75 2.58
N GLN A 74 3.53 -11.04 2.91
CA GLN A 74 3.70 -11.52 4.28
C GLN A 74 5.14 -11.28 4.75
N HIS A 75 6.14 -11.59 3.91
CA HIS A 75 7.55 -11.27 4.18
C HIS A 75 7.77 -9.77 4.41
N ALA A 76 7.19 -8.91 3.56
CA ALA A 76 7.27 -7.46 3.71
C ALA A 76 6.65 -6.98 5.03
N MET A 77 5.46 -7.48 5.38
CA MET A 77 4.79 -7.14 6.64
C MET A 77 5.59 -7.61 7.87
N GLN A 78 6.18 -8.81 7.83
CA GLN A 78 7.05 -9.32 8.89
C GLN A 78 8.32 -8.47 9.07
N ALA A 79 8.83 -7.89 7.98
CA ALA A 79 9.94 -6.94 8.00
C ALA A 79 9.52 -5.49 8.32
N GLY A 80 8.23 -5.22 8.51
CA GLY A 80 7.71 -3.87 8.75
C GLY A 80 7.78 -2.94 7.54
N LEU A 81 7.79 -3.50 6.33
CA LEU A 81 7.95 -2.77 5.07
C LEU A 81 6.64 -2.73 4.26
N ASP A 82 6.52 -1.69 3.43
CA ASP A 82 5.45 -1.60 2.45
C ASP A 82 5.62 -2.69 1.36
N PRO A 83 4.62 -3.56 1.14
CA PRO A 83 4.67 -4.62 0.14
C PRO A 83 4.93 -4.13 -1.29
N ASP A 84 4.39 -2.98 -1.68
CA ASP A 84 4.52 -2.44 -3.03
C ASP A 84 5.96 -1.94 -3.26
N MET A 85 6.61 -1.45 -2.21
CA MET A 85 8.03 -1.06 -2.25
C MET A 85 8.97 -2.26 -2.35
N VAL A 86 8.69 -3.36 -1.64
CA VAL A 86 9.44 -4.63 -1.78
C VAL A 86 9.27 -5.17 -3.19
N PHE A 87 8.04 -5.16 -3.72
CA PHE A 87 7.75 -5.57 -5.10
C PHE A 87 8.52 -4.74 -6.13
N LEU A 88 8.52 -3.41 -6.00
CA LEU A 88 9.24 -2.53 -6.91
C LEU A 88 10.75 -2.79 -6.92
N ARG A 89 11.33 -3.22 -5.78
CA ARG A 89 12.74 -3.62 -5.70
C ARG A 89 13.00 -4.93 -6.45
N LEU A 90 12.15 -5.94 -6.25
CA LEU A 90 12.22 -7.21 -6.98
C LEU A 90 12.07 -7.01 -8.50
N GLN A 91 11.13 -6.17 -8.93
CA GLN A 91 10.93 -5.84 -10.34
C GLN A 91 12.15 -5.15 -10.96
N ARG A 92 12.94 -4.44 -10.15
CA ARG A 92 14.21 -3.80 -10.54
C ARG A 92 15.42 -4.75 -10.47
N GLY A 93 15.18 -6.03 -10.18
CA GLY A 93 16.22 -7.07 -10.13
C GLY A 93 16.92 -7.21 -8.78
N ALA A 94 16.44 -6.56 -7.72
CA ALA A 94 16.94 -6.85 -6.37
C ALA A 94 16.53 -8.27 -5.96
N ASP A 95 17.38 -8.96 -5.21
CA ASP A 95 16.99 -10.21 -4.57
C ASP A 95 16.09 -9.95 -3.35
N LEU A 96 15.44 -11.00 -2.82
CA LEU A 96 14.50 -10.85 -1.70
C LEU A 96 15.18 -10.35 -0.42
N THR A 97 16.44 -10.72 -0.18
CA THR A 97 17.18 -10.27 1.01
C THR A 97 17.52 -8.80 0.91
N GLU A 98 17.98 -8.33 -0.25
CA GLU A 98 18.19 -6.90 -0.52
C GLU A 98 16.88 -6.13 -0.44
N ALA A 99 15.81 -6.67 -1.03
CA ALA A 99 14.49 -6.05 -1.05
C ALA A 99 13.92 -5.84 0.36
N LEU A 100 14.22 -6.74 1.30
CA LEU A 100 13.78 -6.67 2.70
C LEU A 100 14.76 -5.94 3.63
N SER A 101 16.03 -5.79 3.28
CA SER A 101 17.04 -5.18 4.16
C SER A 101 17.26 -3.69 3.89
N ARG A 102 17.00 -3.23 2.66
CA ARG A 102 17.36 -1.87 2.26
C ARG A 102 16.45 -0.83 2.96
N PRO A 103 17.00 0.16 3.67
CA PRO A 103 16.19 1.14 4.40
C PRO A 103 15.35 1.99 3.45
N THR A 104 14.14 2.33 3.86
CA THR A 104 13.29 3.27 3.13
C THR A 104 13.74 4.71 3.40
N ARG A 105 13.45 5.61 2.46
CA ARG A 105 13.58 7.04 2.70
C ARG A 105 12.44 7.48 3.61
N ASP A 106 12.74 7.69 4.89
CA ASP A 106 11.81 8.33 5.81
C ASP A 106 11.88 9.85 5.64
N TYR A 107 11.00 10.38 4.79
CA TYR A 107 10.88 11.82 4.55
C TYR A 107 10.32 12.58 5.76
N ASN A 108 9.67 11.89 6.70
CA ASN A 108 9.10 12.46 7.91
C ASN A 108 10.06 12.40 9.10
N ARG A 109 11.21 11.74 8.95
CA ARG A 109 12.26 11.71 9.96
C ARG A 109 12.67 13.14 10.34
N LYS A 110 12.46 13.48 11.60
CA LYS A 110 12.95 14.72 12.20
C LYS A 110 14.40 14.55 12.63
N LEU A 111 15.17 15.60 12.42
CA LEU A 111 16.56 15.73 12.85
C LEU A 111 16.60 16.79 13.95
N SER A 112 16.99 16.36 15.14
CA SER A 112 17.19 17.22 16.30
C SER A 112 18.56 17.88 16.22
N TYR A 113 18.59 19.20 16.07
CA TYR A 113 19.82 19.99 16.08
C TYR A 113 19.55 21.40 16.61
N ALA A 114 20.46 21.92 17.45
CA ALA A 114 20.37 23.26 18.04
C ALA A 114 19.00 23.56 18.73
N GLY A 115 18.45 22.57 19.44
CA GLY A 115 17.16 22.70 20.15
C GLY A 115 15.92 22.69 19.25
N GLN A 116 16.05 22.28 17.99
CA GLN A 116 14.94 22.21 17.04
C GLN A 116 14.83 20.82 16.41
N ASP A 117 13.59 20.36 16.25
CA ASP A 117 13.24 19.08 15.63
C ASP A 117 12.53 19.32 14.30
N LEU A 118 13.30 19.43 13.23
CA LEU A 118 12.80 19.71 11.89
C LEU A 118 13.04 18.52 10.95
N THR A 119 12.18 18.35 9.95
CA THR A 119 12.41 17.36 8.88
C THR A 119 13.58 17.80 7.99
N ILE A 120 14.12 16.86 7.20
CA ILE A 120 15.17 17.18 6.22
C ILE A 120 14.73 18.31 5.28
N SER A 121 13.49 18.30 4.81
CA SER A 121 12.97 19.35 3.92
C SER A 121 12.87 20.72 4.60
N GLN A 122 12.51 20.75 5.88
CA GLN A 122 12.46 21.98 6.67
C GLN A 122 13.87 22.52 6.94
N TRP A 123 14.82 21.65 7.27
CA TRP A 123 16.24 22.03 7.38
C TRP A 123 16.80 22.53 6.05
N ALA A 124 16.52 21.84 4.95
CA ALA A 124 16.90 22.25 3.60
C ALA A 124 16.41 23.67 3.27
N HIS A 125 15.13 23.94 3.54
CA HIS A 125 14.56 25.26 3.32
C HIS A 125 15.19 26.34 4.22
N ARG A 126 15.44 26.01 5.49
CA ARG A 126 16.02 26.95 6.47
C ARG A 126 17.47 27.31 6.18
N LEU A 127 18.25 26.36 5.68
CA LEU A 127 19.70 26.48 5.47
C LEU A 127 20.07 26.81 4.03
N GLY A 128 19.12 26.79 3.09
CA GLY A 128 19.39 26.98 1.67
C GLY A 128 20.08 25.79 0.98
N ILE A 129 20.22 24.65 1.67
CA ILE A 129 20.89 23.44 1.17
C ILE A 129 19.83 22.50 0.56
N SER A 130 20.15 21.78 -0.52
CA SER A 130 19.21 20.79 -1.06
C SER A 130 18.96 19.62 -0.10
N ALA A 131 17.71 19.18 0.02
CA ALA A 131 17.32 18.02 0.82
C ALA A 131 18.08 16.75 0.41
N SER A 132 18.38 16.60 -0.88
CA SER A 132 19.18 15.50 -1.43
C SER A 132 20.61 15.50 -0.89
N CYS A 133 21.22 16.68 -0.71
CA CYS A 133 22.57 16.81 -0.16
C CYS A 133 22.59 16.39 1.32
N ILE A 134 21.65 16.90 2.12
CA ILE A 134 21.51 16.50 3.53
C ILE A 134 21.30 14.98 3.63
N TYR A 135 20.41 14.41 2.82
CA TYR A 135 20.17 12.98 2.78
C TYR A 135 21.43 12.18 2.42
N GLN A 136 22.15 12.58 1.37
CA GLN A 136 23.38 11.90 0.96
C GLN A 136 24.43 11.91 2.07
N ARG A 137 24.62 13.05 2.74
CA ARG A 137 25.57 13.18 3.86
C ARG A 137 25.22 12.26 5.02
N ILE A 138 23.94 12.18 5.40
CA ILE A 138 23.49 11.24 6.44
C ILE A 138 23.69 9.80 5.99
N SER A 139 23.36 9.48 4.73
CA SER A 139 23.52 8.13 4.18
C SER A 139 24.99 7.70 4.05
N SER A 140 25.91 8.65 3.88
CA SER A 140 27.36 8.40 3.88
C SER A 140 27.97 8.34 5.28
N GLY A 141 27.15 8.42 6.33
CA GLY A 141 27.59 8.31 7.72
C GLY A 141 28.05 9.60 8.39
N LYS A 142 27.82 10.79 7.77
CA LYS A 142 28.10 12.07 8.45
C LYS A 142 27.16 12.28 9.64
N THR A 143 27.64 12.96 10.67
CA THR A 143 26.82 13.31 11.83
C THR A 143 25.75 14.35 11.46
N ILE A 144 24.67 14.47 12.25
CA ILE A 144 23.60 15.46 12.01
C ILE A 144 24.17 16.90 11.88
N PRO A 145 25.07 17.37 12.77
CA PRO A 145 25.66 18.70 12.63
C PRO A 145 26.44 18.88 11.33
N GLU A 146 27.21 17.88 10.90
CA GLU A 146 27.99 17.93 9.66
C GLU A 146 27.10 17.85 8.41
N ALA A 147 26.02 17.09 8.48
CA ALA A 147 25.07 16.97 7.38
C ALA A 147 24.33 18.29 7.12
N LEU A 148 24.06 19.06 8.18
CA LEU A 148 23.37 20.34 8.16
C LEU A 148 24.30 21.56 7.93
N LYS A 149 25.62 21.38 7.90
CA LYS A 149 26.56 22.47 7.60
C LYS A 149 26.61 22.77 6.09
N GLU A 150 26.71 24.04 5.75
CA GLU A 150 27.09 24.49 4.42
C GLU A 150 28.63 24.48 4.36
N GLU A 151 29.21 23.44 3.75
CA GLU A 151 30.56 23.57 3.19
C GLU A 151 30.35 23.97 1.74
N GLY A 152 30.78 25.20 1.44
CA GLY A 152 30.49 25.94 0.21
C GLY A 152 30.95 25.27 -1.08
#